data_AF-A0A7G8DT06-F1
#
_entry.id   AF-A0A7G8DT06-F1
#
_cell.length_a   1.000
_cell.length_b   1.000
_cell.length_c   1.000
_cell.angle_alpha   90.00
_cell.angle_beta   90.00
_cell.angle_gamma   90.00
#
_symmetry.space_group_name_H-M   'P 1'
#
loop_
_entity.id
_entity.type
_entity.pdbx_description
1 polymer ?
#
loop_
_entity_poly.entity_id
_entity_poly.type
_entity_poly.pdbx_seq_one_letter_code
_entity_poly.pdbx_strand_id
1 'polypeptide(L)'
;MEAIVQLIDIDVLLAWLESPAGALLFIPLYAVWVTLLLPGIWASMLAGALYGPWWGSLIVFAGATLGAEAAFLLGRNWLRGWAQQRLSRFPKLLAIEKAVSREGFRLVLLTRLSPAFPFSLLNLAYGLSEVSLRDYNLGLIGIIPGTILFCALGALAGSAASFGEVLAGETSAQAWVLRVVGVLATVGVVWLVGRSARKALQEPGADVQDPEV
;
A
#
# COMPACT_ATOMS: atom_id res chain seq x y z
N MET A 1 9.07 27.87 -24.53
CA MET A 1 8.55 26.62 -23.93
C MET A 1 9.40 26.16 -22.73
N GLU A 2 10.66 26.58 -22.63
CA GLU A 2 11.53 26.34 -21.45
C GLU A 2 11.20 27.22 -20.22
N ALA A 3 10.57 28.39 -20.41
CA ALA A 3 10.28 29.34 -19.33
C ALA A 3 9.05 28.99 -18.45
N ILE A 4 8.20 28.05 -18.87
CA ILE A 4 7.03 27.63 -18.07
C ILE A 4 7.43 26.53 -17.05
N VAL A 5 8.54 25.84 -17.30
CA VAL A 5 9.05 24.75 -16.45
C VAL A 5 9.86 25.29 -15.25
N GLN A 6 10.27 26.57 -15.28
CA GLN A 6 11.03 27.22 -14.19
C GLN A 6 10.17 27.87 -13.09
N LEU A 7 8.84 27.85 -13.19
CA LEU A 7 7.94 28.62 -12.29
C LEU A 7 7.32 27.81 -11.14
N ILE A 8 7.70 26.55 -10.97
CA ILE A 8 7.33 25.79 -9.78
C ILE A 8 8.61 25.27 -9.16
N ASP A 9 9.17 26.09 -8.28
CA ASP A 9 10.19 25.70 -7.32
C ASP A 9 9.62 24.45 -6.62
N ILE A 10 10.25 23.30 -6.85
CA ILE A 10 9.76 22.01 -6.31
C ILE A 10 9.58 22.12 -4.79
N ASP A 11 10.44 22.87 -4.14
CA ASP A 11 10.40 23.13 -2.70
C ASP A 11 9.14 23.89 -2.27
N VAL A 12 8.69 24.87 -3.06
CA VAL A 12 7.45 25.63 -2.79
C VAL A 12 6.22 24.74 -2.99
N LEU A 13 6.24 23.88 -4.02
CA LEU A 13 5.16 22.93 -4.25
C LEU A 13 5.09 21.88 -3.14
N LEU A 14 6.23 21.33 -2.71
CA LEU A 14 6.30 20.36 -1.61
C LEU A 14 5.83 20.98 -0.30
N ALA A 15 6.29 22.18 0.04
CA ALA A 15 5.83 22.91 1.22
C ALA A 15 4.31 23.16 1.20
N TRP A 16 3.76 23.44 0.02
CA TRP A 16 2.31 23.59 -0.12
C TRP A 16 1.56 22.26 -0.01
N LEU A 17 2.08 21.18 -0.57
CA LEU A 17 1.50 19.84 -0.48
C LEU A 17 1.50 19.29 0.94
N GLU A 18 2.55 19.57 1.72
CA GLU A 18 2.69 19.21 3.13
C GLU A 18 1.78 20.05 4.05
N SER A 19 1.24 21.16 3.56
CA SER A 19 0.28 21.97 4.31
C SER A 19 -1.03 21.20 4.60
N PRO A 20 -1.80 21.59 5.63
CA PRO A 20 -3.11 21.00 5.89
C PRO A 20 -4.08 21.09 4.69
N ALA A 21 -3.98 22.15 3.89
CA ALA A 21 -4.79 22.31 2.68
C ALA A 21 -4.37 21.31 1.58
N GLY A 22 -3.06 21.08 1.42
CA GLY A 22 -2.53 20.07 0.52
C GLY A 22 -2.96 18.65 0.91
N ALA A 23 -2.87 18.32 2.20
CA ALA A 23 -3.35 17.05 2.74
C ALA A 23 -4.85 16.84 2.51
N LEU A 24 -5.68 17.88 2.73
CA LEU A 24 -7.12 17.82 2.47
C LEU A 24 -7.43 17.66 0.97
N LEU A 25 -6.69 18.32 0.08
CA LEU A 25 -6.82 18.16 -1.36
C LEU A 25 -6.36 16.77 -1.84
N PHE A 26 -5.41 16.15 -1.16
CA PHE A 26 -4.90 14.82 -1.50
C PHE A 26 -6.00 13.76 -1.44
N ILE A 27 -6.96 13.88 -0.51
CA ILE A 27 -8.08 12.93 -0.34
C ILE A 27 -8.93 12.79 -1.62
N PRO A 28 -9.55 13.86 -2.18
CA PRO A 28 -10.32 13.76 -3.41
C PRO A 28 -9.45 13.43 -4.63
N LEU A 29 -8.19 13.87 -4.67
CA LEU A 29 -7.28 13.49 -5.76
C LEU A 29 -6.99 11.99 -5.75
N TYR A 30 -6.76 11.40 -4.57
CA TYR A 30 -6.61 9.96 -4.42
C TYR A 30 -7.89 9.22 -4.79
N ALA A 31 -9.06 9.75 -4.41
CA ALA A 31 -10.34 9.16 -4.80
C ALA A 31 -10.51 9.12 -6.33
N VAL A 32 -10.15 10.21 -7.02
CA VAL A 32 -10.13 10.27 -8.49
C VAL A 32 -9.12 9.27 -9.06
N TRP A 33 -7.91 9.19 -8.50
CA TRP A 33 -6.87 8.24 -8.92
C TRP A 33 -7.36 6.79 -8.88
N VAL A 34 -7.99 6.40 -7.78
CA VAL A 34 -8.61 5.06 -7.62
C VAL A 34 -9.75 4.86 -8.61
N THR A 35 -10.60 5.88 -8.80
CA THR A 35 -11.73 5.80 -9.73
C THR A 35 -11.29 5.59 -11.17
N LEU A 36 -10.14 6.17 -11.55
CA LEU A 36 -9.49 5.98 -12.85
C LEU A 36 -8.77 4.63 -13.00
N LEU A 37 -8.94 3.72 -12.04
CA LEU A 37 -8.34 2.38 -12.02
C LEU A 37 -6.82 2.37 -11.96
N LEU A 38 -6.21 3.48 -11.51
CA LEU A 38 -4.76 3.58 -11.39
C LEU A 38 -4.25 2.78 -10.17
N PRO A 39 -3.00 2.29 -10.19
CA PRO A 39 -2.44 1.53 -9.07
C PRO A 39 -2.32 2.39 -7.80
N GLY A 40 -2.97 1.96 -6.71
CA GLY A 40 -2.96 2.70 -5.43
C GLY A 40 -1.62 2.69 -4.70
N ILE A 41 -0.74 1.73 -4.99
CA ILE A 41 0.58 1.58 -4.36
C ILE A 41 1.39 2.88 -4.49
N TRP A 42 1.47 3.44 -5.70
CA TRP A 42 2.25 4.65 -5.97
C TRP A 42 1.73 5.86 -5.18
N ALA A 43 0.42 6.06 -5.19
CA ALA A 43 -0.20 7.17 -4.47
C ALA A 43 -0.10 7.00 -2.94
N SER A 44 -0.14 5.76 -2.44
CA SER A 44 0.05 5.46 -1.01
C SER A 44 1.49 5.71 -0.56
N MET A 45 2.47 5.30 -1.36
CA MET A 45 3.88 5.61 -1.09
C MET A 45 4.17 7.11 -1.15
N LEU A 46 3.58 7.82 -2.11
CA LEU A 46 3.68 9.29 -2.18
C LEU A 46 3.09 9.96 -0.93
N ALA A 47 1.90 9.54 -0.48
CA ALA A 47 1.30 10.04 0.75
C ALA A 47 2.17 9.74 1.97
N GLY A 48 2.81 8.56 2.01
CA GLY A 48 3.78 8.19 3.03
C GLY A 48 5.01 9.09 3.04
N ALA A 49 5.53 9.43 1.87
CA ALA A 49 6.68 10.32 1.73
C ALA A 49 6.36 11.75 2.18
N LEU A 50 5.16 12.25 1.86
CA LEU A 50 4.72 13.63 2.18
C LEU A 50 4.23 13.80 3.62
N TYR A 51 3.47 12.84 4.14
CA TYR A 51 2.73 12.99 5.41
C TYR A 51 3.18 12.01 6.48
N GLY A 52 4.18 11.17 6.19
CA GLY A 52 4.64 10.11 7.07
C GLY A 52 3.70 8.89 7.12
N PRO A 53 4.09 7.84 7.87
CA PRO A 53 3.39 6.56 7.86
C PRO A 53 1.96 6.65 8.40
N TRP A 54 1.75 7.35 9.52
CA TRP A 54 0.45 7.35 10.21
C TRP A 54 -0.55 8.33 9.58
N TRP A 55 -0.16 9.60 9.40
CA TRP A 55 -1.02 10.61 8.78
C TRP A 55 -1.27 10.32 7.30
N GLY A 56 -0.23 9.90 6.57
CA GLY A 56 -0.38 9.43 5.19
C GLY A 56 -1.39 8.27 5.10
N SER A 57 -1.36 7.33 6.04
CA SER A 57 -2.33 6.24 6.07
C SER A 57 -3.76 6.69 6.32
N LEU A 58 -4.00 7.65 7.20
CA LEU A 58 -5.34 8.20 7.44
C LEU A 58 -5.89 8.91 6.20
N ILE A 59 -5.07 9.75 5.56
CA ILE A 59 -5.42 10.46 4.33
C ILE A 59 -5.72 9.48 3.20
N VAL A 60 -4.85 8.48 3.01
CA VAL A 60 -5.02 7.43 2.00
C VAL A 60 -6.25 6.60 2.29
N PHE A 61 -6.51 6.20 3.53
CA PHE A 61 -7.70 5.41 3.86
C PHE A 61 -8.99 6.17 3.54
N ALA A 62 -9.06 7.46 3.85
CA ALA A 62 -10.20 8.31 3.49
C ALA A 62 -10.36 8.42 1.97
N GLY A 63 -9.29 8.76 1.24
CA GLY A 63 -9.33 8.89 -0.22
C GLY A 63 -9.63 7.56 -0.92
N ALA A 64 -9.03 6.47 -0.43
CA ALA A 64 -9.24 5.12 -0.95
C ALA A 64 -10.69 4.68 -0.76
N THR A 65 -11.30 4.97 0.40
CA THR A 65 -12.71 4.67 0.66
C THR A 65 -13.61 5.40 -0.32
N LEU A 66 -13.44 6.72 -0.48
CA LEU A 66 -14.24 7.52 -1.41
C LEU A 66 -14.09 7.06 -2.87
N GLY A 67 -12.85 6.82 -3.32
CA GLY A 67 -12.60 6.34 -4.68
C GLY A 67 -13.11 4.92 -4.91
N ALA A 68 -13.03 4.06 -3.89
CA ALA A 68 -13.53 2.71 -3.94
C ALA A 68 -15.06 2.67 -4.00
N GLU A 69 -15.75 3.52 -3.25
CA GLU A 69 -17.19 3.71 -3.34
C GLU A 69 -17.61 4.24 -4.72
N ALA A 70 -16.90 5.25 -5.24
CA ALA A 70 -17.18 5.79 -6.57
C ALA A 70 -17.03 4.72 -7.66
N ALA A 71 -15.93 3.98 -7.68
CA ALA A 71 -15.70 2.89 -8.64
C ALA A 71 -16.73 1.75 -8.49
N PHE A 72 -17.10 1.41 -7.26
CA PHE A 72 -18.14 0.42 -6.97
C PHE A 72 -19.51 0.86 -7.51
N LEU A 73 -19.91 2.11 -7.27
CA LEU A 73 -21.19 2.67 -7.72
C LEU A 73 -21.24 2.82 -9.24
N LEU A 74 -20.13 3.21 -9.87
CA LEU A 74 -20.00 3.21 -11.33
C LEU A 74 -20.24 1.80 -11.90
N GLY A 75 -19.62 0.79 -11.30
CA GLY A 75 -19.87 -0.62 -11.65
C GLY A 75 -21.35 -1.00 -11.48
N ARG A 76 -21.90 -0.70 -10.30
CA ARG A 76 -23.27 -1.08 -9.89
C ARG A 76 -24.35 -0.51 -10.78
N ASN A 77 -24.26 0.77 -11.11
CA ASN A 77 -25.36 1.52 -11.71
C ASN A 77 -25.21 1.62 -13.23
N TRP A 78 -24.00 1.77 -13.76
CA TRP A 78 -23.78 1.97 -15.21
C TRP A 78 -23.37 0.68 -15.94
N LEU A 79 -22.56 -0.18 -15.32
CA LEU A 79 -21.92 -1.29 -16.01
C LEU A 79 -22.54 -2.67 -15.70
N ARG A 80 -23.31 -2.79 -14.62
CA ARG A 80 -23.89 -4.05 -14.16
C ARG A 80 -24.80 -4.70 -15.20
N GLY A 81 -25.65 -3.94 -15.88
CA GLY A 81 -26.54 -4.47 -16.92
C GLY A 81 -25.77 -5.10 -18.09
N TRP A 82 -24.73 -4.41 -18.57
CA TRP A 82 -23.83 -4.92 -19.61
C TRP A 82 -23.07 -6.18 -19.15
N ALA A 83 -22.55 -6.16 -17.92
CA ALA A 83 -21.80 -7.28 -17.36
C ALA A 83 -22.67 -8.52 -17.18
N GLN A 84 -23.90 -8.37 -16.65
CA GLN A 84 -24.84 -9.48 -16.48
C GLN A 84 -25.22 -10.13 -17.82
N GLN A 85 -25.44 -9.32 -18.87
CA GLN A 85 -25.69 -9.87 -20.22
C GLN A 85 -24.51 -10.68 -20.74
N ARG A 86 -23.27 -10.24 -20.50
CA ARG A 86 -22.07 -11.00 -20.87
C ARG A 86 -21.90 -12.26 -20.03
N LEU A 87 -22.11 -12.18 -18.73
CA LEU A 87 -21.95 -13.30 -17.79
C LEU A 87 -23.04 -14.37 -17.93
N SER A 88 -24.22 -14.00 -18.46
CA SER A 88 -25.31 -14.96 -18.76
C SER A 88 -24.88 -16.07 -19.72
N ARG A 89 -23.83 -15.84 -20.52
CA ARG A 89 -23.20 -16.84 -21.40
C ARG A 89 -22.45 -17.93 -20.63
N PHE A 90 -22.19 -17.72 -19.34
CA PHE A 90 -21.41 -18.61 -18.47
C PHE A 90 -22.16 -18.89 -17.14
N PRO A 91 -23.22 -19.73 -17.15
CA PRO A 91 -24.08 -19.94 -16.00
C PRO A 91 -23.36 -20.47 -14.76
N LYS A 92 -22.28 -21.25 -14.93
CA LYS A 92 -21.44 -21.72 -13.82
C LYS A 92 -20.70 -20.56 -13.12
N LEU A 93 -20.14 -19.62 -13.88
CA LEU A 93 -19.44 -18.46 -13.32
C LEU A 93 -20.43 -17.54 -12.58
N LEU A 94 -21.63 -17.36 -13.14
CA LEU A 94 -22.68 -16.58 -12.48
C LEU A 94 -23.14 -17.23 -11.16
N ALA A 95 -23.27 -18.56 -11.12
CA ALA A 95 -23.62 -19.27 -9.89
C ALA A 95 -22.54 -19.14 -8.81
N ILE A 96 -21.26 -19.23 -9.20
CA ILE A 96 -20.12 -19.03 -8.29
C ILE A 96 -20.11 -17.60 -7.76
N GLU A 97 -20.25 -16.60 -8.63
CA GLU A 97 -20.32 -15.19 -8.23
C GLU A 97 -21.43 -14.96 -7.20
N LYS A 98 -22.64 -15.44 -7.46
CA LYS A 98 -23.76 -15.31 -6.52
C LYS A 98 -23.51 -15.99 -5.18
N ALA A 99 -22.96 -17.21 -5.19
CA ALA A 99 -22.69 -17.95 -3.97
C ALA A 99 -21.65 -17.24 -3.10
N VAL A 100 -20.59 -16.73 -3.72
CA VAL A 100 -19.49 -16.01 -3.04
C VAL A 100 -19.95 -14.62 -2.56
N SER A 101 -20.77 -13.93 -3.35
CA SER A 101 -21.34 -12.61 -3.01
C SER A 101 -22.27 -12.64 -1.79
N ARG A 102 -22.83 -13.80 -1.40
CA ARG A 102 -23.61 -13.95 -0.15
C ARG A 102 -22.78 -13.71 1.10
N GLU A 103 -21.48 -13.99 1.05
CA GLU A 103 -20.52 -13.68 2.11
C GLU A 103 -19.73 -12.41 1.77
N GLY A 104 -20.41 -11.40 1.22
CA GLY A 104 -19.78 -10.21 0.64
C GLY A 104 -18.77 -9.52 1.56
N PHE A 105 -19.04 -9.44 2.87
CA PHE A 105 -18.10 -8.83 3.82
C PHE A 105 -16.79 -9.64 3.90
N ARG A 106 -16.88 -10.96 4.07
CA ARG A 106 -15.71 -11.85 4.13
C ARG A 106 -14.96 -11.87 2.81
N LEU A 107 -15.68 -11.90 1.69
CA LEU A 107 -15.10 -11.81 0.36
C LEU A 107 -14.25 -10.55 0.22
N VAL A 108 -14.82 -9.38 0.51
CA VAL A 108 -14.11 -8.11 0.39
C VAL A 108 -12.95 -8.06 1.39
N LEU A 109 -13.17 -8.40 2.66
CA LEU A 109 -12.13 -8.37 3.67
C LEU A 109 -10.92 -9.25 3.30
N LEU A 110 -11.14 -10.52 2.97
CA LEU A 110 -10.07 -11.48 2.68
C LEU A 110 -9.30 -11.11 1.41
N THR A 111 -10.00 -10.66 0.38
CA THR A 111 -9.36 -10.24 -0.87
C THR A 111 -8.58 -8.93 -0.72
N ARG A 112 -8.95 -8.04 0.21
CA ARG A 112 -8.17 -6.83 0.53
C ARG A 112 -6.94 -7.11 1.37
N LEU A 113 -7.00 -8.13 2.23
CA LEU A 113 -5.83 -8.61 2.96
C LEU A 113 -4.83 -9.33 2.05
N SER A 114 -5.31 -9.86 0.91
CA SER A 114 -4.47 -10.49 -0.10
C SER A 114 -3.87 -9.44 -1.06
N PRO A 115 -2.55 -9.47 -1.31
CA PRO A 115 -1.92 -8.60 -2.31
C PRO A 115 -2.13 -9.10 -3.75
N ALA A 116 -2.81 -10.23 -3.96
CA ALA A 116 -2.92 -10.88 -5.25
C ALA A 116 -3.72 -10.09 -6.29
N PHE A 117 -4.57 -9.17 -5.85
CA PHE A 117 -5.54 -8.50 -6.71
C PHE A 117 -5.38 -6.97 -6.69
N PRO A 118 -5.36 -6.31 -7.86
CA PRO A 118 -5.28 -4.85 -7.91
C PRO A 118 -6.49 -4.19 -7.26
N PHE A 119 -6.24 -3.28 -6.32
CA PHE A 119 -7.26 -2.61 -5.50
C PHE A 119 -8.40 -2.01 -6.35
N SER A 120 -8.05 -1.23 -7.36
CA SER A 120 -9.00 -0.46 -8.17
C SER A 120 -9.87 -1.36 -9.06
N LEU A 121 -9.31 -2.44 -9.61
CA LEU A 121 -10.07 -3.42 -10.40
C LEU A 121 -11.09 -4.17 -9.54
N LEU A 122 -10.70 -4.53 -8.31
CA LEU A 122 -11.61 -5.17 -7.37
C LEU A 122 -12.81 -4.26 -7.03
N ASN A 123 -12.60 -2.95 -6.87
CA ASN A 123 -13.70 -2.01 -6.60
C ASN A 123 -14.80 -2.11 -7.67
N LEU A 124 -14.37 -2.12 -8.94
CA LEU A 124 -15.28 -2.27 -10.07
C LEU A 124 -15.94 -3.65 -10.09
N ALA A 125 -15.16 -4.72 -9.88
CA ALA A 125 -15.68 -6.09 -9.85
C ALA A 125 -16.77 -6.27 -8.77
N TYR A 126 -16.56 -5.71 -7.58
CA TYR A 126 -17.56 -5.71 -6.51
C TYR A 126 -18.81 -4.91 -6.89
N GLY A 127 -18.64 -3.79 -7.60
CA GLY A 127 -19.77 -3.03 -8.14
C GLY A 127 -20.65 -3.86 -9.08
N LEU A 128 -20.03 -4.68 -9.93
CA LEU A 128 -20.71 -5.58 -10.87
C LEU A 128 -21.36 -6.80 -10.19
N SER A 129 -20.87 -7.19 -9.00
CA SER A 129 -21.35 -8.34 -8.22
C SER A 129 -22.63 -8.06 -7.41
N GLU A 130 -23.15 -9.09 -6.75
CA GLU A 130 -24.26 -9.00 -5.79
C GLU A 130 -23.87 -8.50 -4.38
N VAL A 131 -22.59 -8.23 -4.10
CA VAL A 131 -22.13 -7.73 -2.80
C VAL A 131 -22.86 -6.45 -2.37
N SER A 132 -23.33 -6.34 -1.13
CA SER A 132 -24.02 -5.13 -0.67
C SER A 132 -23.04 -3.97 -0.46
N LEU A 133 -23.49 -2.72 -0.64
CA LEU A 133 -22.63 -1.54 -0.34
C LEU A 133 -22.20 -1.52 1.13
N ARG A 134 -23.06 -2.00 2.04
CA ARG A 134 -22.75 -2.13 3.46
C ARG A 134 -21.59 -3.09 3.70
N ASP A 135 -21.67 -4.31 3.16
CA ASP A 135 -20.63 -5.32 3.32
C ASP A 135 -19.31 -4.89 2.67
N TYR A 136 -19.41 -4.21 1.52
CA TYR A 136 -18.28 -3.61 0.85
C TYR A 136 -17.55 -2.59 1.74
N ASN A 137 -18.29 -1.65 2.33
CA ASN A 137 -17.73 -0.61 3.19
C ASN A 137 -17.14 -1.17 4.48
N LEU A 138 -17.78 -2.17 5.09
CA LEU A 138 -17.20 -2.87 6.24
C LEU A 138 -15.90 -3.61 5.85
N GLY A 139 -15.87 -4.22 4.66
CA GLY A 139 -14.70 -4.94 4.16
C GLY A 139 -13.51 -4.03 3.84
N LEU A 140 -13.71 -2.73 3.63
CA LEU A 140 -12.62 -1.77 3.39
C LEU A 140 -11.65 -1.66 4.57
N ILE A 141 -12.05 -2.03 5.79
CA ILE A 141 -11.15 -2.14 6.94
C ILE A 141 -9.93 -3.04 6.62
N GLY A 142 -10.10 -4.02 5.72
CA GLY A 142 -9.03 -4.91 5.28
C GLY A 142 -7.86 -4.21 4.56
N ILE A 143 -8.02 -2.98 4.09
CA ILE A 143 -6.94 -2.24 3.42
C ILE A 143 -5.98 -1.57 4.40
N ILE A 144 -6.35 -1.45 5.68
CA ILE A 144 -5.56 -0.70 6.67
C ILE A 144 -4.13 -1.23 6.79
N PRO A 145 -3.88 -2.55 6.93
CA PRO A 145 -2.50 -3.06 7.07
C PRO A 145 -1.63 -2.74 5.84
N GLY A 146 -2.19 -2.93 4.63
CA GLY A 146 -1.48 -2.64 3.39
C GLY A 146 -1.23 -1.13 3.21
N THR A 147 -2.21 -0.30 3.59
CA THR A 147 -2.08 1.17 3.55
C THR A 147 -0.94 1.63 4.46
N ILE A 148 -0.90 1.14 5.71
CA ILE A 148 0.18 1.43 6.65
C ILE A 148 1.53 0.99 6.09
N LEU A 149 1.60 -0.22 5.53
CA LEU A 149 2.83 -0.75 4.94
C LEU A 149 3.34 0.15 3.82
N PHE A 150 2.51 0.50 2.84
CA PHE A 150 2.96 1.31 1.70
C PHE A 150 3.28 2.76 2.08
N CYS A 151 2.51 3.36 3.01
CA CYS A 151 2.86 4.67 3.55
C CYS A 151 4.18 4.63 4.34
N ALA A 152 4.44 3.57 5.11
CA ALA A 152 5.72 3.41 5.79
C ALA A 152 6.88 3.23 4.82
N LEU A 153 6.72 2.43 3.76
CA LEU A 153 7.72 2.29 2.70
C LEU A 153 7.99 3.62 1.98
N GLY A 154 6.94 4.40 1.73
CA GLY A 154 7.05 5.75 1.17
C GLY A 154 7.81 6.71 2.07
N ALA A 155 7.48 6.73 3.36
CA ALA A 155 8.18 7.54 4.36
C ALA A 155 9.66 7.15 4.47
N LEU A 156 9.96 5.86 4.45
CA LEU A 156 11.34 5.35 4.45
C LEU A 156 12.08 5.75 3.17
N ALA A 157 11.46 5.64 2.00
CA ALA A 157 12.07 6.03 0.74
C ALA A 157 12.34 7.54 0.65
N GLY A 158 11.39 8.37 1.10
CA GLY A 158 11.59 9.82 1.21
C GLY A 158 12.71 10.17 2.19
N SER A 159 12.77 9.48 3.34
CA SER A 159 13.86 9.64 4.30
C SER A 159 15.20 9.12 3.79
N ALA A 160 15.23 8.12 2.89
CA ALA A 160 16.44 7.58 2.29
C ALA A 160 17.02 8.52 1.23
N ALA A 161 16.16 9.20 0.47
CA ALA A 161 16.56 10.28 -0.42
C ALA A 161 17.18 11.45 0.35
N SER A 162 16.58 11.86 1.47
CA SER A 162 17.17 12.86 2.36
C SER A 162 18.38 12.33 3.16
N PHE A 163 18.50 11.02 3.39
CA PHE A 163 19.71 10.37 3.92
C PHE A 163 20.89 10.51 2.95
N GLY A 164 20.62 10.42 1.64
CA GLY A 164 21.58 10.69 0.57
C GLY A 164 22.07 12.13 0.58
N GLU A 165 21.19 13.10 0.85
CA GLU A 165 21.53 14.52 1.00
C GLU A 165 22.30 14.81 2.30
N VAL A 166 21.92 14.20 3.43
CA VAL A 166 22.67 14.26 4.70
C VAL A 166 24.07 13.66 4.56
N LEU A 167 24.26 12.66 3.68
CA LEU A 167 25.56 12.13 3.30
C LEU A 167 26.30 13.03 2.30
N ALA A 168 25.58 13.82 1.48
CA ALA A 168 26.13 14.67 0.43
C ALA A 168 26.49 16.11 0.88
N GLY A 169 26.00 16.62 2.00
CA GLY A 169 26.49 17.88 2.60
C GLY A 169 25.59 18.39 3.73
N GLU A 170 26.02 19.14 4.74
CA GLU A 170 27.33 19.56 5.25
C GLU A 170 27.38 19.08 6.71
N THR A 171 28.47 18.49 7.21
CA THR A 171 28.40 17.97 8.59
C THR A 171 29.69 18.05 9.40
N SER A 172 29.55 18.70 10.55
CA SER A 172 30.51 18.77 11.65
C SER A 172 30.96 17.38 12.14
N ALA A 173 32.14 17.33 12.76
CA ALA A 173 32.84 16.10 13.18
C ALA A 173 31.98 15.08 13.96
N GLN A 174 30.97 15.55 14.71
CA GLN A 174 30.03 14.73 15.47
C GLN A 174 29.17 13.79 14.59
N ALA A 175 28.76 14.24 13.41
CA ALA A 175 27.96 13.42 12.50
C ALA A 175 28.80 12.32 11.82
N TRP A 176 30.11 12.55 11.62
CA TRP A 176 31.04 11.50 11.18
C TRP A 176 31.23 10.41 12.21
N VAL A 177 31.35 10.77 13.50
CA VAL A 177 31.47 9.80 14.60
C VAL A 177 30.22 8.91 14.66
N LEU A 178 29.02 9.49 14.60
CA LEU A 178 27.77 8.72 14.62
C LEU A 178 27.65 7.75 13.44
N ARG A 179 28.08 8.16 12.24
CA ARG A 179 28.08 7.30 11.04
C ARG A 179 29.04 6.11 11.18
N VAL A 180 30.26 6.36 11.62
CA VAL A 180 31.26 5.29 11.83
C VAL A 180 30.79 4.33 12.90
N VAL A 181 30.24 4.84 14.00
CA VAL A 181 29.66 4.02 15.08
C VAL A 181 28.50 3.17 14.58
N GLY A 182 27.58 3.74 13.77
CA GLY A 182 26.44 3.01 13.21
C GLY A 182 26.84 1.88 12.25
N VAL A 183 27.83 2.12 11.38
CA VAL A 183 28.38 1.09 10.48
C VAL A 183 29.07 -0.01 11.28
N LEU A 184 29.91 0.35 12.25
CA LEU A 184 30.59 -0.62 13.12
C LEU A 184 29.60 -1.46 13.94
N ALA A 185 28.53 -0.84 14.45
CA ALA A 185 27.46 -1.54 15.16
C ALA A 185 26.74 -2.53 14.23
N THR A 186 26.41 -2.12 13.01
CA THR A 186 25.74 -2.98 12.01
C THR A 186 26.62 -4.17 11.63
N VAL A 187 27.90 -3.93 11.32
CA VAL A 187 28.87 -4.98 11.02
C VAL A 187 29.06 -5.92 12.22
N GLY A 188 29.12 -5.37 13.43
CA GLY A 188 29.21 -6.14 14.66
C GLY A 188 28.00 -7.06 14.88
N VAL A 189 26.78 -6.56 14.66
CA VAL A 189 25.54 -7.35 14.77
C VAL A 189 25.51 -8.45 13.72
N VAL A 190 25.81 -8.14 12.46
CA VAL A 190 25.85 -9.13 11.37
C VAL A 190 26.90 -10.21 11.67
N TRP A 191 28.07 -9.83 12.18
CA TRP A 191 29.13 -10.76 12.54
C TRP A 191 28.75 -11.64 13.74
N LEU A 192 28.14 -11.07 14.79
CA LEU A 192 27.67 -11.82 15.96
C LEU A 192 26.58 -12.82 15.57
N VAL A 193 25.58 -12.38 14.81
CA VAL A 193 24.49 -13.24 14.33
C VAL A 193 25.03 -14.33 13.41
N GLY A 194 25.92 -13.98 12.48
CA GLY A 194 26.57 -14.95 11.61
C GLY A 194 27.43 -15.98 12.37
N ARG A 195 28.12 -15.54 13.43
CA ARG A 195 28.90 -16.42 14.31
C ARG A 195 27.99 -17.34 15.13
N SER A 196 26.90 -16.83 15.68
CA SER A 196 25.92 -17.61 16.44
C SER A 196 25.18 -18.63 15.56
N ALA A 197 24.80 -18.24 14.34
CA ALA A 197 24.20 -19.13 13.36
C ALA A 197 25.16 -20.25 12.93
N ARG A 198 26.44 -19.93 12.69
CA ARG A 198 27.45 -20.96 12.36
C ARG A 198 27.72 -21.91 13.52
N LYS A 199 27.69 -21.44 14.78
CA LYS A 199 27.80 -22.32 15.94
C LYS A 199 26.61 -23.26 16.08
N ALA A 200 25.39 -22.76 15.88
CA ALA A 200 24.17 -23.57 15.95
C ALA A 200 24.10 -24.65 14.86
N LEU A 201 24.72 -24.41 13.69
CA LEU A 201 24.78 -25.38 12.59
C LEU A 201 25.94 -26.38 12.70
N GLN A 202 26.84 -26.21 13.67
CA GLN A 202 27.99 -27.09 13.89
C GLN A 202 27.83 -27.98 15.12
N GLU A 203 26.70 -27.94 15.81
CA GLU A 203 26.35 -28.92 16.85
C GLU A 203 25.86 -30.22 16.19
N PRO A 204 26.68 -31.30 16.15
CA PRO A 204 26.27 -32.57 15.56
C PRO A 204 25.55 -33.36 16.64
N GLY A 205 24.22 -33.53 16.54
CA GLY A 205 23.51 -34.38 17.50
C GLY A 205 21.98 -34.38 17.55
N ALA A 206 21.25 -33.81 16.58
CA ALA A 206 19.80 -34.06 16.49
C ALA A 206 19.53 -35.08 15.38
N ASP A 207 19.95 -36.32 15.64
CA ASP A 207 19.72 -37.47 14.78
C ASP A 207 18.21 -37.73 14.66
N VAL A 208 17.78 -37.88 13.43
CA VAL A 208 16.40 -38.18 13.04
C VAL A 208 16.13 -39.63 13.44
N GLN A 209 15.26 -39.84 14.44
CA GLN A 209 14.65 -41.15 14.65
C GLN A 209 13.67 -41.41 13.50
N ASP A 210 14.09 -42.29 12.59
CA ASP A 210 13.28 -42.86 11.53
C ASP A 210 12.07 -43.62 12.11
N PRO A 211 10.86 -43.49 11.54
CA PRO A 211 9.74 -44.34 11.90
C PRO A 211 9.86 -45.68 11.16
N GLU A 212 10.38 -46.71 11.85
CA GLU A 212 10.13 -48.10 11.48
C GLU A 212 8.71 -48.50 11.91
N VAL A 213 7.95 -49.11 10.99
CA VAL A 213 6.90 -50.10 11.33
C VAL A 213 5.48 -49.75 10.88
#